data_AF-A0A1E2ULL0-F1
#
_entry.id   AF-A0A1E2ULL0-F1
#
_cell.length_a   1.000
_cell.length_b   1.000
_cell.length_c   1.000
_cell.angle_alpha   90.00
_cell.angle_beta   90.00
_cell.angle_gamma   90.00
#
_symmetry.space_group_name_H-M   'P 1'
#
loop_
_entity.id
_entity.type
_entity.pdbx_description
1 polymer ?
#
loop_
_entity_poly.entity_id
_entity_poly.type
_entity_poly.pdbx_seq_one_letter_code
_entity_poly.pdbx_strand_id
1 'polypeptide(L)'
;MKSKLTVALPWVLFVLVFALLTLSDPAMANKFETIGGGVQGSTKIKVEYLITIAYVASAIFMIAGILAIALHNRNAQTLNYTMWKSSAAMFFILSIGMAAAGYYMS
;
A
#
# COMPACT_ATOMS: atom_id res chain seq x y z
N MET A 1 -22.70 -9.47 -23.21
CA MET A 1 -22.86 -8.14 -22.57
C MET A 1 -22.41 -8.25 -21.12
N LYS A 2 -21.30 -7.59 -20.73
CA LYS A 2 -20.87 -7.56 -19.32
C LYS A 2 -21.88 -6.71 -18.54
N SER A 3 -22.46 -7.25 -17.46
CA SER A 3 -23.47 -6.50 -16.69
C SER A 3 -22.82 -5.25 -16.10
N LYS A 4 -23.57 -4.13 -16.00
CA LYS A 4 -23.06 -2.86 -15.45
C LYS A 4 -22.42 -3.05 -14.05
N LEU A 5 -22.85 -4.07 -13.31
CA LEU A 5 -22.30 -4.48 -12.03
C LEU A 5 -20.82 -4.91 -12.12
N THR A 6 -20.42 -5.65 -13.16
CA THR A 6 -19.04 -6.13 -13.33
C THR A 6 -18.03 -5.02 -13.63
N VAL A 7 -18.50 -3.89 -14.17
CA VAL A 7 -17.67 -2.71 -14.47
C VAL A 7 -17.58 -1.77 -13.27
N ALA A 8 -18.64 -1.70 -12.46
CA ALA A 8 -18.69 -0.84 -11.26
C ALA A 8 -17.98 -1.46 -10.04
N LEU A 9 -17.94 -2.79 -9.94
CA LEU A 9 -17.37 -3.49 -8.79
C LEU A 9 -15.90 -3.11 -8.45
N PRO A 10 -14.98 -2.94 -9.41
CA PRO A 10 -13.61 -2.50 -9.13
C PRO A 10 -13.55 -1.07 -8.59
N TRP A 11 -14.42 -0.19 -9.08
CA TRP A 11 -14.50 1.21 -8.61
C TRP A 11 -15.10 1.30 -7.21
N VAL A 12 -16.10 0.48 -6.91
CA VAL A 12 -16.68 0.38 -5.57
C VAL A 12 -15.63 -0.16 -4.59
N LEU A 13 -14.89 -1.21 -4.97
CA LEU A 13 -13.77 -1.72 -4.18
C LEU A 13 -12.68 -0.66 -3.98
N PHE A 14 -12.31 0.07 -5.02
CA PHE A 14 -11.31 1.13 -4.94
C PHE A 14 -11.74 2.25 -3.99
N VAL A 15 -12.96 2.76 -4.12
CA VAL A 15 -13.50 3.80 -3.25
C VAL A 15 -13.62 3.30 -1.81
N LEU A 16 -14.00 2.04 -1.60
CA LEU A 16 -14.15 1.47 -0.26
C LEU A 16 -12.78 1.27 0.42
N VAL A 17 -11.78 0.79 -0.31
CA VAL A 17 -10.40 0.72 0.18
C VAL A 17 -9.82 2.11 0.44
N PHE A 18 -10.05 3.07 -0.47
CA PHE A 18 -9.60 4.45 -0.30
C PHE A 18 -10.27 5.12 0.90
N ALA A 19 -11.58 4.94 1.07
CA ALA A 19 -12.34 5.44 2.20
C ALA A 19 -11.82 4.84 3.51
N LEU A 20 -11.59 3.53 3.58
CA LEU A 20 -11.01 2.87 4.76
C LEU A 20 -9.60 3.38 5.09
N LEU A 21 -8.79 3.70 4.08
CA LEU A 21 -7.47 4.32 4.27
C LEU A 21 -7.55 5.78 4.74
N THR A 22 -8.59 6.52 4.37
CA THR A 22 -8.80 7.92 4.81
C THR A 22 -9.54 8.04 6.14
N LEU A 23 -10.36 7.04 6.49
CA LEU A 23 -11.15 6.97 7.71
C LEU A 23 -10.40 6.27 8.85
N SER A 24 -9.23 5.69 8.59
CA SER A 24 -8.29 5.27 9.62
C SER A 24 -7.70 6.50 10.33
N ASP A 25 -8.50 6.97 11.28
CA ASP A 25 -8.17 7.56 12.57
C ASP A 25 -8.08 9.10 12.72
N PRO A 26 -9.19 9.77 13.09
CA PRO A 26 -9.15 11.15 13.59
C PRO A 26 -8.56 11.29 15.01
N ALA A 27 -8.26 10.19 15.74
CA ALA A 27 -7.64 10.28 17.07
C ALA A 27 -6.16 10.71 17.03
N MET A 28 -5.53 10.74 15.85
CA MET A 28 -4.17 11.25 15.70
C MET A 28 -4.06 12.78 15.75
N ALA A 29 -5.19 13.51 15.67
CA ALA A 29 -5.22 14.97 15.84
C ALA A 29 -5.18 15.42 17.32
N ASN A 30 -5.54 14.55 18.27
CA ASN A 30 -5.64 14.91 19.69
C ASN A 30 -4.33 14.74 20.49
N LYS A 31 -3.18 14.46 19.83
CA LYS A 31 -1.89 14.27 20.52
C LYS A 31 -1.11 15.57 20.80
N PHE A 32 -1.72 16.73 20.54
CA PHE A 32 -1.11 18.04 20.83
C PHE A 32 -1.19 18.45 22.32
N GLU A 33 -1.88 17.69 23.16
CA GLU A 33 -1.86 17.86 24.62
C GLU A 33 -0.97 16.77 25.23
N THR A 34 0.35 16.95 25.31
CA THR A 34 1.03 17.22 26.58
C THR A 34 2.41 17.78 26.27
N ILE A 35 2.52 19.08 26.47
CA ILE A 35 3.66 19.96 26.22
C ILE A 35 4.80 19.56 27.17
N GLY A 36 5.86 18.93 26.64
CA GLY A 36 7.04 18.51 27.41
C GLY A 36 8.09 17.70 26.63
N GLY A 37 7.74 17.15 25.45
CA GLY A 37 8.61 16.24 24.67
C GLY A 37 8.88 16.67 23.22
N GLY A 38 8.91 17.97 22.93
CA GLY A 38 8.78 18.57 21.58
C GLY A 38 9.74 18.07 20.48
N VAL A 39 10.86 17.43 20.82
CA VAL A 39 11.78 16.85 19.82
C VAL A 39 11.69 15.31 19.77
N GLN A 40 11.57 14.64 20.92
CA GLN A 40 11.53 13.17 20.97
C GLN A 40 10.15 12.59 20.61
N GLY A 41 9.06 13.27 20.97
CA GLY A 41 7.69 12.84 20.61
C GLY A 41 7.42 12.96 19.11
N SER A 42 7.94 14.01 18.47
CA SER A 42 7.79 14.24 17.02
C SER A 42 8.49 13.15 16.20
N THR A 43 9.70 12.74 16.58
CA THR A 43 10.45 11.70 15.87
C THR A 43 9.82 10.33 16.03
N LYS A 44 9.36 9.97 17.24
CA LYS A 44 8.70 8.67 17.47
C LYS A 44 7.42 8.53 16.65
N ILE A 45 6.59 9.59 16.61
CA ILE A 45 5.37 9.61 15.80
C ILE A 45 5.71 9.47 14.31
N LYS A 46 6.69 10.23 13.80
CA LYS A 46 7.11 10.14 12.38
C LYS A 46 7.59 8.73 12.02
N VAL A 47 8.38 8.09 12.88
CA VAL A 47 8.86 6.72 12.66
C VAL A 47 7.68 5.73 12.63
N GLU A 48 6.71 5.88 13.53
CA GLU A 48 5.49 5.05 13.54
C GLU A 48 4.71 5.16 12.22
N TYR A 49 4.53 6.37 11.68
CA TYR A 49 3.95 6.56 10.35
C TYR A 49 4.79 5.93 9.23
N LEU A 50 6.13 6.07 9.28
CA LEU A 50 7.01 5.47 8.28
C LEU A 50 6.92 3.94 8.30
N ILE A 51 6.83 3.32 9.48
CA ILE A 51 6.62 1.87 9.65
C ILE A 51 5.29 1.46 9.00
N THR A 52 4.20 2.17 9.29
CA THR A 52 2.89 1.89 8.68
C THR A 52 2.94 2.01 7.16
N ILE A 53 3.53 3.09 6.64
CA ILE A 53 3.71 3.29 5.19
C ILE A 53 4.53 2.16 4.59
N ALA A 54 5.60 1.73 5.26
CA ALA A 54 6.46 0.65 4.79
C ALA A 54 5.71 -0.68 4.65
N TYR A 55 4.91 -1.05 5.65
CA TYR A 55 4.09 -2.26 5.58
C TYR A 55 2.96 -2.17 4.54
N VAL A 56 2.28 -1.02 4.44
CA VAL A 56 1.24 -0.80 3.42
C VAL A 56 1.84 -0.88 2.00
N ALA A 57 2.97 -0.21 1.76
CA ALA A 57 3.67 -0.27 0.48
C ALA A 57 4.13 -1.70 0.15
N SER A 58 4.63 -2.44 1.14
CA SER A 58 4.98 -3.86 0.97
C SER A 58 3.80 -4.70 0.49
N ALA A 59 2.63 -4.53 1.10
CA ALA A 59 1.41 -5.24 0.70
C ALA A 59 0.97 -4.88 -0.72
N ILE A 60 1.01 -3.59 -1.08
CA ILE A 60 0.67 -3.13 -2.44
C ILE A 60 1.61 -3.77 -3.47
N PHE A 61 2.92 -3.76 -3.22
CA PHE A 61 3.89 -4.38 -4.13
C PHE A 61 3.70 -5.90 -4.23
N MET A 62 3.38 -6.57 -3.14
CA MET A 62 3.06 -8.01 -3.15
C MET A 62 1.88 -8.31 -4.08
N ILE A 63 0.79 -7.55 -3.92
CA ILE A 63 -0.42 -7.69 -4.74
C ILE A 63 -0.10 -7.36 -6.20
N ALA A 64 0.66 -6.31 -6.47
CA ALA A 64 1.09 -5.95 -7.82
C ALA A 64 1.93 -7.06 -8.48
N GLY A 65 2.82 -7.71 -7.74
CA GLY A 65 3.58 -8.87 -8.19
C GLY A 65 2.69 -10.05 -8.56
N ILE A 66 1.72 -10.39 -7.70
CA ILE A 66 0.74 -11.46 -7.98
C ILE A 66 -0.10 -11.12 -9.21
N LEU A 67 -0.58 -9.89 -9.33
CA LEU A 67 -1.37 -9.45 -10.48
C LEU A 67 -0.56 -9.45 -11.78
N ALA A 68 0.72 -9.08 -11.71
CA ALA A 68 1.63 -9.15 -12.85
C ALA A 68 1.74 -10.59 -13.39
N ILE A 69 1.69 -11.61 -12.53
CA ILE A 69 1.68 -13.02 -12.92
C ILE A 69 0.28 -13.45 -13.37
N ALA A 70 -0.75 -13.18 -12.58
CA ALA A 70 -2.11 -13.69 -12.82
C ALA A 70 -2.76 -13.08 -14.08
N LEU A 71 -2.44 -11.82 -14.37
CA LEU A 71 -3.08 -11.05 -15.45
C LEU A 71 -2.15 -10.76 -16.62
N HIS A 72 -0.94 -11.35 -16.67
CA HIS A 72 0.03 -11.13 -17.75
C HIS A 72 -0.58 -11.28 -19.15
N ASN A 73 -1.50 -12.24 -19.33
CA ASN A 73 -2.17 -12.49 -20.60
C ASN A 73 -3.59 -11.90 -20.72
N ARG A 74 -4.04 -11.10 -19.76
CA ARG A 74 -5.45 -10.65 -19.70
C ARG A 74 -5.65 -9.16 -19.58
N ASN A 75 -4.59 -8.38 -19.43
CA ASN A 75 -4.71 -6.94 -19.23
C ASN A 75 -3.71 -6.18 -20.10
N ALA A 76 -4.19 -5.30 -20.98
CA ALA A 76 -3.29 -4.43 -21.75
C ALA A 76 -2.54 -3.41 -20.86
N GLN A 77 -3.03 -3.19 -19.63
CA GLN A 77 -2.39 -2.35 -18.62
C GLN A 77 -1.29 -3.05 -17.81
N THR A 78 -1.10 -4.37 -17.93
CA THR A 78 0.17 -4.94 -17.47
C THR A 78 1.24 -4.37 -18.39
N LEU A 79 1.99 -3.41 -17.85
CA LEU A 79 2.95 -2.53 -18.54
C LEU A 79 3.95 -3.27 -19.45
N ASN A 80 4.00 -4.60 -19.35
CA ASN A 80 4.78 -5.44 -20.24
C ASN A 80 4.25 -6.88 -20.32
N TYR A 81 3.47 -7.18 -21.36
CA TYR A 81 2.94 -8.53 -21.63
C TYR A 81 4.06 -9.56 -21.84
N THR A 82 5.22 -9.12 -22.35
CA THR A 82 6.42 -9.96 -22.57
C THR A 82 7.38 -9.94 -21.38
N MET A 83 7.50 -8.83 -20.64
CA MET A 83 8.40 -8.72 -19.47
C MET A 83 7.72 -8.93 -18.10
N TRP A 84 6.56 -9.58 -18.06
CA TRP A 84 5.81 -9.81 -16.80
C TRP A 84 6.65 -10.47 -15.70
N LYS A 85 7.60 -11.34 -16.07
CA LYS A 85 8.52 -12.02 -15.13
C LYS A 85 9.43 -11.02 -14.41
N SER A 86 10.06 -10.12 -15.16
CA SER A 86 10.95 -9.10 -14.61
C SER A 86 10.19 -8.09 -13.77
N SER A 87 8.99 -7.67 -14.21
CA SER A 87 8.12 -6.78 -13.44
C SER A 87 7.65 -7.44 -12.13
N ALA A 88 7.19 -8.69 -12.18
CA ALA A 88 6.80 -9.44 -10.99
C ALA A 88 7.97 -9.59 -10.02
N ALA A 89 9.17 -9.93 -10.51
CA ALA A 89 10.38 -10.02 -9.69
C ALA A 89 10.69 -8.70 -8.99
N MET A 90 10.63 -7.56 -9.70
CA MET A 90 10.85 -6.25 -9.10
C MET A 90 9.81 -5.92 -8.03
N PHE A 91 8.53 -6.23 -8.26
CA PHE A 91 7.49 -6.03 -7.25
C PHE A 91 7.70 -6.90 -6.02
N PHE A 92 8.14 -8.15 -6.16
CA PHE A 92 8.47 -8.98 -5.00
C PHE A 92 9.70 -8.47 -4.25
N ILE A 93 10.74 -8.03 -4.95
CA ILE A 93 11.94 -7.44 -4.32
C ILE A 93 11.56 -6.19 -3.54
N LEU A 94 10.76 -5.30 -4.12
CA LEU A 94 10.28 -4.10 -3.43
C LEU A 94 9.38 -4.45 -2.26
N SER A 95 8.51 -5.45 -2.39
CA SER A 95 7.67 -5.91 -1.28
C SER A 95 8.50 -6.39 -0.09
N ILE A 96 9.50 -7.24 -0.34
CA ILE A 96 10.43 -7.74 0.68
C ILE A 96 11.24 -6.59 1.28
N GLY A 97 11.78 -5.71 0.44
CA GLY A 97 12.57 -4.56 0.87
C GLY A 97 11.78 -3.62 1.79
N MET A 98 10.52 -3.34 1.45
CA MET A 98 9.66 -2.49 2.27
C MET A 98 9.21 -3.18 3.57
N ALA A 99 8.97 -4.50 3.55
CA ALA A 99 8.68 -5.26 4.77
C ALA A 99 9.88 -5.28 5.72
N ALA A 100 11.09 -5.50 5.17
CA ALA A 100 12.33 -5.45 5.94
C ALA A 100 12.57 -4.05 6.50
N ALA A 101 12.36 -3.00 5.71
CA ALA A 101 12.48 -1.61 6.17
C ALA A 101 11.51 -1.31 7.32
N GLY A 102 10.24 -1.73 7.22
CA GLY A 102 9.27 -1.62 8.31
C GLY A 102 9.74 -2.35 9.57
N TYR A 103 10.21 -3.59 9.42
CA TYR A 103 10.72 -4.40 10.52
C TYR A 103 11.96 -3.79 11.20
N TYR A 104 12.91 -3.23 10.44
CA TYR A 104 14.10 -2.60 11.01
C TYR A 104 13.81 -1.29 11.74
N MET A 105 12.73 -0.59 11.39
CA MET A 105 12.31 0.65 12.04
C MET A 105 11.42 0.41 13.27
N SER A 106 10.82 -0.78 13.39
CA SER A 106 9.92 -1.20 14.48
C SER A 106 10.68 -1.61 15.73
#